data_AF-A0A0F6W9D2-F1
#
_entry.id   AF-A0A0F6W9D2-F1
#
_cell.length_a   1.000
_cell.length_b   1.000
_cell.length_c   1.000
_cell.angle_alpha   90.00
_cell.angle_beta   90.00
_cell.angle_gamma   90.00
#
_symmetry.space_group_name_H-M   'P 1'
#
loop_
_entity.id
_entity.type
_entity.pdbx_description
1 polymer ?
#
loop_
_entity_poly.entity_id
_entity_poly.type
_entity_poly.pdbx_seq_one_letter_code
_entity_poly.pdbx_strand_id
1 'polypeptide(L)'
;MLEAMVMRFSRLALAHLVAFGLVGCADSHGRGATERDGGPVDAAILLHDAQVGPDASLVLDGGARVSCDPADARQALCVDIVCDGLPTWHWNGDSCFAIDCGTCEGADCDRGFRSQGECQAAHAACDAALCESTGGEWLWWAEECGHFECGFPPPEVCIRGMPVCDCGDERRFEPGVGCVIAGCPEVDPLPPDVLCAETGGEWGPFCVHSQCGEQSELACAALACHCPGVTQVFDSLRGCVDGTRCFERNPGERCHERARCGGGTICCDQCGGAGCAGEPTCVAPTCDDDPSVDTCGNRRDAP
;
A
#
# COMPACT_ATOMS: atom_id res chain seq x y z
N MET A 1 -49.46 -37.62 -6.44
CA MET A 1 -49.21 -36.17 -6.33
C MET A 1 -47.73 -36.01 -6.61
N LEU A 2 -47.35 -36.01 -7.89
CA LEU A 2 -47.24 -34.81 -8.75
C LEU A 2 -46.36 -33.77 -8.07
N GLU A 3 -45.06 -33.76 -8.38
CA GLU A 3 -44.44 -33.05 -9.52
C GLU A 3 -44.42 -31.52 -9.35
N ALA A 4 -43.22 -30.99 -9.58
CA ALA A 4 -42.92 -29.70 -10.25
C ALA A 4 -42.16 -28.65 -9.41
N MET A 5 -40.92 -28.41 -9.85
CA MET A 5 -40.22 -27.12 -10.01
C MET A 5 -38.76 -27.22 -9.58
N VAL A 6 -37.97 -27.97 -10.36
CA VAL A 6 -36.53 -27.70 -10.50
C VAL A 6 -36.35 -27.03 -11.86
N MET A 7 -36.28 -25.70 -11.83
CA MET A 7 -35.92 -24.85 -12.96
C MET A 7 -34.47 -25.15 -13.36
N ARG A 8 -34.29 -25.96 -14.41
CA ARG A 8 -33.03 -26.04 -15.16
C ARG A 8 -32.99 -24.90 -16.16
N PHE A 9 -32.27 -23.84 -15.82
CA PHE A 9 -31.91 -22.80 -16.78
C PHE A 9 -30.79 -23.29 -17.68
N SER A 10 -31.12 -23.35 -18.97
CA SER A 10 -30.27 -23.58 -20.12
C SER A 10 -29.06 -22.63 -20.14
N ARG A 11 -27.84 -23.17 -20.26
CA ARG A 11 -26.67 -22.40 -20.70
C ARG A 11 -26.18 -22.99 -22.02
N LEU A 12 -26.44 -22.23 -23.08
CA LEU A 12 -25.86 -22.40 -24.40
C LEU A 12 -24.35 -22.18 -24.33
N ALA A 13 -23.62 -23.04 -25.04
CA ALA A 13 -22.23 -22.85 -25.43
C ALA A 13 -22.15 -22.39 -26.89
N LEU A 14 -21.13 -21.57 -27.18
CA LEU A 14 -20.48 -21.15 -28.45
C LEU A 14 -20.44 -19.62 -28.55
N ALA A 15 -19.31 -18.91 -28.50
CA ALA A 15 -18.01 -18.98 -29.21
C ALA A 15 -17.90 -17.88 -30.30
N HIS A 16 -16.71 -17.25 -30.34
CA HIS A 16 -16.18 -16.25 -31.31
C HIS A 16 -16.48 -14.78 -30.97
N LEU A 17 -15.55 -13.81 -31.04
CA LEU A 17 -14.23 -13.66 -31.67
C LEU A 17 -13.59 -12.41 -31.02
N VAL A 18 -12.36 -12.47 -30.46
CA VAL A 18 -11.60 -11.26 -30.12
C VAL A 18 -10.33 -11.24 -30.96
N ALA A 19 -10.26 -10.26 -31.85
CA ALA A 19 -9.14 -10.01 -32.74
C ALA A 19 -8.00 -9.33 -31.98
N PHE A 20 -6.80 -9.87 -32.16
CA PHE A 20 -5.52 -9.30 -31.75
C PHE A 20 -5.25 -8.00 -32.52
N GLY A 21 -5.13 -6.89 -31.79
CA GLY A 21 -4.51 -5.65 -32.28
C GLY A 21 -3.13 -5.49 -31.65
N LEU A 22 -2.09 -5.94 -32.36
CA LEU A 22 -0.69 -5.59 -32.08
C LEU A 22 -0.49 -4.11 -32.41
N VAL A 23 -0.23 -3.27 -31.41
CA VAL A 23 0.36 -1.94 -31.61
C VAL A 23 1.81 -2.02 -31.16
N GLY A 24 2.71 -1.92 -32.13
CA GLY A 24 4.14 -2.01 -31.96
C GLY A 24 4.73 -0.81 -31.23
N CYS A 25 5.74 -1.08 -30.41
CA CYS A 25 6.73 -0.10 -30.02
C CYS A 25 7.71 0.06 -31.18
N ALA A 26 7.90 1.29 -31.67
CA ALA A 26 8.97 1.64 -32.60
C ALA A 26 9.65 2.93 -32.14
N ASP A 27 10.95 2.78 -31.87
CA ASP A 27 12.07 3.71 -31.84
C ASP A 27 11.85 5.22 -32.02
N SER A 28 12.51 6.01 -31.17
CA SER A 28 13.80 6.65 -31.52
C SER A 28 14.06 7.91 -30.67
N HIS A 29 15.03 7.84 -29.75
CA HIS A 29 15.71 9.07 -29.30
C HIS A 29 17.19 8.95 -29.61
N GLY A 30 17.59 9.79 -30.55
CA GLY A 30 18.93 9.89 -31.09
C GLY A 30 19.94 10.30 -30.03
N ARG A 31 21.11 9.66 -30.11
CA ARG A 31 22.35 10.07 -29.48
C ARG A 31 22.76 11.44 -30.00
N GLY A 32 22.71 12.45 -29.14
CA GLY A 32 23.42 13.71 -29.29
C GLY A 32 24.53 13.77 -28.24
N ALA A 33 25.76 13.48 -28.66
CA ALA A 33 26.94 13.63 -27.85
C ALA A 33 27.32 15.11 -27.75
N THR A 34 27.40 15.65 -26.53
CA THR A 34 28.30 16.76 -26.23
C THR A 34 29.00 16.48 -24.91
N GLU A 35 30.27 16.10 -25.05
CA GLU A 35 31.36 16.28 -24.08
C GLU A 35 31.19 17.57 -23.26
N ARG A 36 31.16 17.42 -21.93
CA ARG A 36 31.62 18.45 -21.01
C ARG A 36 32.19 17.80 -19.76
N ASP A 37 33.50 17.92 -19.64
CA ASP A 37 34.28 17.66 -18.44
C ASP A 37 33.75 18.45 -17.24
N GLY A 38 33.47 17.73 -16.14
CA GLY A 38 33.20 18.28 -14.82
C GLY A 38 33.47 17.21 -13.77
N GLY A 39 34.51 17.44 -12.96
CA GLY A 39 35.10 16.47 -12.03
C GLY A 39 34.23 15.99 -10.86
N PRO A 40 34.80 15.12 -10.00
CA PRO A 40 34.05 14.36 -9.02
C PRO A 40 33.59 15.24 -7.85
N VAL A 41 32.29 15.19 -7.56
CA VAL A 41 31.74 15.62 -6.27
C VAL A 41 31.37 14.37 -5.49
N ASP A 42 32.17 14.06 -4.48
CA ASP A 42 31.86 13.06 -3.46
C ASP A 42 30.70 13.57 -2.61
N ALA A 43 29.48 13.13 -2.92
CA ALA A 43 28.33 13.28 -2.04
C ALA A 43 28.07 11.94 -1.34
N ALA A 44 28.75 11.73 -0.22
CA ALA A 44 28.36 10.72 0.76
C ALA A 44 27.00 11.13 1.33
N ILE A 45 25.94 10.47 0.86
CA ILE A 45 24.59 10.57 1.44
C ILE A 45 24.63 9.79 2.76
N LEU A 46 24.74 10.52 3.87
CA LEU A 46 24.45 10.00 5.20
C LEU A 46 22.92 9.87 5.30
N LEU A 47 22.39 8.65 5.11
CA LEU A 47 21.09 8.29 5.67
C LEU A 47 21.24 8.29 7.20
N HIS A 48 20.70 9.33 7.84
CA HIS A 48 20.52 9.38 9.28
C HIS A 48 19.05 9.05 9.56
N ASP A 49 18.83 8.11 10.48
CA ASP A 49 17.53 7.74 11.02
C ASP A 49 16.73 8.99 11.42
N ALA A 50 15.75 9.35 10.59
CA ALA A 50 14.78 10.37 10.92
C ALA A 50 13.69 9.73 11.78
N GLN A 51 13.73 9.99 13.08
CA GLN A 51 12.57 9.82 13.94
C GLN A 51 11.46 10.75 13.42
N VAL A 52 10.42 10.15 12.84
CA VAL A 52 9.24 10.84 12.31
C VAL A 52 8.46 11.41 13.50
N GLY A 53 8.52 12.73 13.69
CA GLY A 53 7.56 13.44 14.53
C GLY A 53 6.21 13.59 13.81
N PRO A 54 5.14 13.99 14.53
CA PRO A 54 3.78 14.10 13.98
C PRO A 54 3.60 15.15 12.85
N ASP A 55 4.65 15.88 12.48
CA ASP A 55 4.65 16.86 11.39
C ASP A 55 5.42 16.30 10.17
N ALA A 56 4.94 15.20 9.59
CA ALA A 56 5.58 14.55 8.44
C ALA A 56 5.44 15.39 7.15
N SER A 57 6.23 16.45 7.04
CA SER A 57 6.40 17.20 5.79
C SER A 57 7.29 16.40 4.82
N LEU A 58 6.71 15.85 3.77
CA LEU A 58 7.49 15.29 2.66
C LEU A 58 8.06 16.42 1.82
N VAL A 59 9.38 16.38 1.59
CA VAL A 59 10.08 17.32 0.72
C VAL A 59 10.17 16.70 -0.67
N LEU A 60 9.37 17.20 -1.60
CA LEU A 60 9.53 16.91 -3.03
C LEU A 60 10.63 17.81 -3.62
N ASP A 61 11.29 17.35 -4.69
CA ASP A 61 12.29 18.09 -5.46
C ASP A 61 11.73 19.45 -5.90
N GLY A 62 12.02 20.49 -5.12
CA GLY A 62 11.40 21.81 -5.25
C GLY A 62 11.17 22.57 -3.93
N GLY A 63 11.31 21.90 -2.77
CA GLY A 63 11.36 22.56 -1.46
C GLY A 63 10.02 22.99 -0.87
N ALA A 64 8.90 22.77 -1.56
CA ALA A 64 7.58 22.91 -0.97
C ALA A 64 7.31 21.70 -0.08
N ARG A 65 7.14 21.95 1.22
CA ARG A 65 6.66 20.94 2.16
C ARG A 65 5.21 20.63 1.80
N VAL A 66 4.92 19.38 1.46
CA VAL A 66 3.54 18.93 1.33
C VAL A 66 2.96 18.87 2.74
N SER A 67 1.98 19.72 3.02
CA SER A 67 1.17 19.63 4.25
C SER A 67 -0.13 18.93 3.91
N CYS A 68 -0.45 17.91 4.69
CA CYS A 68 -1.64 17.08 4.52
C CYS A 68 -2.92 17.73 5.05
N ASP A 69 -2.78 18.81 5.83
CA ASP A 69 -3.92 19.62 6.25
C ASP A 69 -4.68 20.19 5.05
N PRO A 70 -6.03 20.21 5.10
CA PRO A 70 -6.84 20.93 4.13
C PRO A 70 -6.34 22.36 3.92
N ALA A 71 -6.11 22.75 2.67
CA ALA A 71 -5.83 24.12 2.33
C ALA A 71 -7.05 24.99 2.62
N ASP A 72 -6.85 26.15 3.25
CA ASP A 72 -7.88 27.16 3.45
C ASP A 72 -8.13 28.03 2.20
N ALA A 73 -7.50 27.66 1.08
CA ALA A 73 -7.65 28.28 -0.23
C ALA A 73 -9.10 28.17 -0.72
N ARG A 74 -9.69 29.29 -1.12
CA ARG A 74 -11.02 29.34 -1.71
C ARG A 74 -11.05 30.29 -2.89
N GLN A 75 -11.93 30.00 -3.84
CA GLN A 75 -12.16 30.87 -4.98
C GLN A 75 -12.96 32.12 -4.54
N ALA A 76 -12.40 33.32 -4.71
CA ALA A 76 -13.20 34.54 -4.63
C ALA A 76 -14.16 34.62 -5.82
N LEU A 77 -15.37 35.15 -5.59
CA LEU A 77 -16.34 35.44 -6.64
C LEU A 77 -15.70 36.35 -7.70
N CYS A 78 -15.54 35.82 -8.91
CA CYS A 78 -15.07 36.60 -10.05
C CYS A 78 -16.16 37.58 -10.48
N VAL A 79 -15.86 38.88 -10.43
CA VAL A 79 -16.75 39.90 -11.01
C VAL A 79 -16.57 39.97 -12.53
N ASP A 80 -15.40 39.56 -13.03
CA ASP A 80 -15.08 39.50 -14.45
C ASP A 80 -15.24 38.08 -15.00
N ILE A 81 -15.92 37.97 -16.15
CA ILE A 81 -16.22 36.71 -16.85
C ILE A 81 -14.98 36.13 -17.56
N VAL A 82 -13.90 36.91 -17.70
CA VAL A 82 -12.70 36.50 -18.44
C VAL A 82 -11.57 36.22 -17.46
N CYS A 83 -11.09 34.98 -17.50
CA CYS A 83 -10.03 34.51 -16.64
C CYS A 83 -8.75 34.34 -17.46
N ASP A 84 -7.78 35.21 -17.21
CA ASP A 84 -6.45 35.08 -17.80
C ASP A 84 -5.56 34.35 -16.79
N GLY A 85 -5.47 33.02 -16.92
CA GLY A 85 -4.61 32.19 -16.08
C GLY A 85 -4.84 30.69 -16.27
N LEU A 86 -3.83 29.89 -15.92
CA LEU A 86 -4.03 28.44 -15.73
C LEU A 86 -4.65 28.21 -14.34
N PRO A 87 -5.53 27.21 -14.19
CA PRO A 87 -6.06 26.86 -12.88
C PRO A 87 -4.94 26.41 -11.95
N THR A 88 -5.09 26.75 -10.66
CA THR A 88 -4.25 26.19 -9.59
C THR A 88 -5.05 25.13 -8.85
N TRP A 89 -4.39 24.04 -8.45
CA TRP A 89 -5.03 22.91 -7.77
C TRP A 89 -4.66 22.91 -6.30
N HIS A 90 -5.64 22.74 -5.42
CA HIS A 90 -5.45 22.80 -3.97
C HIS A 90 -6.06 21.57 -3.32
N TRP A 91 -5.50 21.14 -2.20
CA TRP A 91 -6.00 20.00 -1.43
C TRP A 91 -7.03 20.47 -0.42
N ASN A 92 -8.23 19.89 -0.38
CA ASN A 92 -9.26 20.25 0.62
C ASN A 92 -9.40 19.22 1.76
N GLY A 93 -8.47 18.27 1.89
CA GLY A 93 -8.56 17.16 2.85
C GLY A 93 -9.08 15.85 2.27
N ASP A 94 -9.80 15.90 1.14
CA ASP A 94 -10.43 14.73 0.51
C ASP A 94 -10.05 14.60 -0.97
N SER A 95 -10.02 15.72 -1.68
CA SER A 95 -9.66 15.75 -3.10
C SER A 95 -8.94 17.03 -3.50
N CYS A 96 -8.22 16.93 -4.61
CA CYS A 96 -7.64 18.09 -5.27
C CYS A 96 -8.73 18.81 -6.06
N PHE A 97 -9.02 20.05 -5.71
CA PHE A 97 -9.98 20.92 -6.41
C PHE A 97 -9.26 22.03 -7.16
N ALA A 98 -9.83 22.46 -8.28
CA ALA A 98 -9.30 23.56 -9.07
C ALA A 98 -9.89 24.90 -8.60
N ILE A 99 -9.02 25.88 -8.40
CA ILE A 99 -9.39 27.30 -8.41
C ILE A 99 -9.07 27.80 -9.80
N ASP A 100 -10.09 27.78 -10.65
CA ASP A 100 -10.05 28.31 -12.02
C ASP A 100 -10.73 29.66 -12.02
N CYS A 101 -9.98 30.74 -12.31
CA CYS A 101 -10.41 32.13 -12.22
C CYS A 101 -10.49 32.73 -10.81
N GLY A 102 -10.11 34.01 -10.71
CA GLY A 102 -10.36 34.85 -9.53
C GLY A 102 -9.14 35.04 -8.64
N THR A 103 -9.30 35.92 -7.66
CA THR A 103 -8.33 36.02 -6.57
C THR A 103 -8.53 34.82 -5.67
N CYS A 104 -7.49 34.03 -5.43
CA CYS A 104 -7.54 33.04 -4.36
C CYS A 104 -7.56 33.77 -3.01
N GLU A 105 -8.50 33.41 -2.14
CA GLU A 105 -8.52 33.86 -0.75
C GLU A 105 -8.11 32.72 0.18
N GLY A 106 -7.35 33.02 1.22
CA GLY A 106 -6.82 32.03 2.16
C GLY A 106 -5.32 32.25 2.42
N ALA A 107 -4.82 31.65 3.49
CA ALA A 107 -3.39 31.58 3.79
C ALA A 107 -2.64 30.64 2.82
N ASP A 108 -3.33 29.64 2.27
CA ASP A 108 -2.73 28.55 1.48
C ASP A 108 -2.78 28.80 -0.04
N CYS A 109 -3.12 30.01 -0.48
CA CYS A 109 -3.23 30.33 -1.90
C CYS A 109 -1.92 30.22 -2.70
N ASP A 110 -0.77 30.26 -2.03
CA ASP A 110 0.55 30.07 -2.60
C ASP A 110 1.00 28.59 -2.66
N ARG A 111 0.22 27.67 -2.08
CA ARG A 111 0.50 26.23 -2.02
C ARG A 111 -0.13 25.42 -3.17
N GLY A 112 -0.68 26.10 -4.18
CA GLY A 112 -1.35 25.46 -5.30
C GLY A 112 -0.39 24.69 -6.22
N PHE A 113 -0.86 23.56 -6.75
CA PHE A 113 -0.17 22.75 -7.76
C PHE A 113 -0.59 23.17 -9.17
N ARG A 114 0.25 22.86 -10.16
CA ARG A 114 -0.02 23.24 -11.57
C ARG A 114 -1.02 22.32 -12.24
N SER A 115 -1.26 21.14 -11.69
CA SER A 115 -2.19 20.16 -12.23
C SER A 115 -2.84 19.32 -11.13
N GLN A 116 -4.00 18.74 -11.45
CA GLN A 116 -4.68 17.81 -10.56
C GLN A 116 -3.80 16.61 -10.21
N GLY A 117 -3.12 16.04 -11.21
CA GLY A 117 -2.25 14.87 -11.02
C GLY A 117 -1.06 15.16 -10.12
N GLU A 118 -0.49 16.36 -10.20
CA GLU A 118 0.59 16.80 -9.30
C GLU A 118 0.09 16.96 -7.86
N CYS A 119 -1.07 17.59 -7.66
CA CYS A 119 -1.70 17.71 -6.34
C CYS A 119 -2.02 16.33 -5.74
N GLN A 120 -2.60 15.44 -6.54
CA GLN A 120 -2.96 14.08 -6.11
C GLN A 120 -1.71 13.26 -5.77
N ALA A 121 -0.66 13.34 -6.59
CA ALA A 121 0.60 12.66 -6.31
C ALA A 121 1.27 13.18 -5.03
N ALA A 122 1.24 14.50 -4.80
CA ALA A 122 1.75 15.09 -3.58
C ALA A 122 0.99 14.60 -2.34
N HIS A 123 -0.34 14.48 -2.43
CA HIS A 123 -1.19 14.09 -1.29
C HIS A 123 -1.46 12.58 -1.22
N ALA A 124 -0.97 11.77 -2.15
CA ALA A 124 -1.15 10.32 -2.12
C ALA A 124 -0.53 9.66 -0.86
N ALA A 125 0.48 10.30 -0.26
CA ALA A 125 1.09 9.84 0.98
C ALA A 125 0.40 10.39 2.24
N CYS A 126 -0.52 11.34 2.10
CA CYS A 126 -1.16 11.98 3.24
C CYS A 126 -2.10 11.05 3.99
N ASP A 127 -2.89 10.24 3.28
CA ASP A 127 -3.78 9.29 3.93
C ASP A 127 -3.02 8.22 4.71
N ALA A 128 -1.86 7.78 4.19
CA ALA A 128 -0.99 6.84 4.89
C ALA A 128 -0.44 7.44 6.19
N ALA A 129 0.18 8.62 6.10
CA ALA A 129 0.72 9.31 7.29
C ALA A 129 -0.38 9.65 8.31
N LEU A 130 -1.55 10.05 7.83
CA LEU A 130 -2.69 10.37 8.68
C LEU A 130 -3.27 9.13 9.35
N CYS A 131 -3.37 8.01 8.62
CA CYS A 131 -3.79 6.71 9.15
C CYS A 131 -2.87 6.29 10.30
N GLU A 132 -1.56 6.26 10.05
CA GLU A 132 -0.56 5.82 11.03
C GLU A 132 -0.51 6.76 12.25
N SER A 133 -0.52 8.08 12.04
CA SER A 133 -0.47 9.06 13.14
C SER A 133 -1.73 9.09 14.02
N THR A 134 -2.86 8.62 13.49
CA THR A 134 -4.12 8.46 14.24
C THR A 134 -4.32 7.02 14.75
N GLY A 135 -3.28 6.19 14.68
CA GLY A 135 -3.23 4.86 15.26
C GLY A 135 -4.01 3.81 14.47
N GLY A 136 -4.18 4.01 13.17
CA GLY A 136 -4.54 2.97 12.21
C GLY A 136 -3.30 2.35 11.57
N GLU A 137 -3.52 1.32 10.78
CA GLU A 137 -2.52 0.66 9.97
C GLU A 137 -2.81 0.87 8.48
N TRP A 138 -1.82 1.36 7.73
CA TRP A 138 -2.00 1.61 6.31
C TRP A 138 -1.64 0.37 5.47
N LEU A 139 -2.63 -0.16 4.74
CA LEU A 139 -2.50 -1.38 3.96
C LEU A 139 -2.37 -1.02 2.46
N TRP A 140 -1.14 -1.01 1.94
CA TRP A 140 -0.86 -0.60 0.54
C TRP A 140 -1.35 -1.59 -0.54
N TRP A 141 -1.72 -2.80 -0.17
CA TRP A 141 -1.99 -3.94 -1.07
C TRP A 141 -3.37 -4.54 -0.88
N ALA A 142 -4.19 -3.94 -0.01
CA ALA A 142 -5.54 -4.38 0.14
C ALA A 142 -6.21 -4.21 -1.23
N GLU A 143 -6.71 -5.29 -1.83
CA GLU A 143 -7.55 -5.21 -3.04
C GLU A 143 -8.96 -4.69 -2.67
N GLU A 144 -9.00 -3.82 -1.67
CA GLU A 144 -10.17 -3.37 -0.98
C GLU A 144 -10.71 -2.12 -1.63
N CYS A 145 -11.99 -1.90 -1.41
CA CYS A 145 -12.75 -0.87 -2.08
C CYS A 145 -12.87 0.43 -1.25
N GLY A 146 -12.17 0.50 -0.12
CA GLY A 146 -12.22 1.60 0.84
C GLY A 146 -11.58 1.26 2.18
N HIS A 147 -11.51 2.24 3.06
CA HIS A 147 -10.97 2.06 4.41
C HIS A 147 -11.84 1.13 5.26
N PHE A 148 -11.23 0.51 6.27
CA PHE A 148 -11.95 -0.35 7.19
C PHE A 148 -12.91 0.48 8.03
N GLU A 149 -14.06 -0.11 8.35
CA GLU A 149 -15.04 0.45 9.25
C GLU A 149 -15.33 -0.58 10.34
N CYS A 150 -15.14 -0.19 11.59
CA CYS A 150 -15.37 -1.04 12.75
C CYS A 150 -14.51 -2.31 12.77
N GLY A 151 -13.26 -2.22 12.27
CA GLY A 151 -12.34 -3.35 12.15
C GLY A 151 -12.63 -4.28 10.95
N PHE A 152 -13.69 -4.04 10.19
CA PHE A 152 -14.05 -4.87 9.04
C PHE A 152 -13.63 -4.20 7.72
N PRO A 153 -13.10 -4.97 6.75
CA PRO A 153 -12.88 -4.47 5.41
C PRO A 153 -14.23 -4.11 4.76
N PRO A 154 -14.27 -3.11 3.86
CA PRO A 154 -15.46 -2.82 3.07
C PRO A 154 -15.80 -4.01 2.15
N PRO A 155 -17.03 -4.09 1.62
CA PRO A 155 -17.45 -5.21 0.78
C PRO A 155 -16.59 -5.38 -0.49
N GLU A 156 -16.28 -6.65 -0.80
CA GLU A 156 -15.20 -7.16 -1.68
C GLU A 156 -15.25 -6.78 -3.19
N VAL A 157 -16.21 -5.98 -3.67
CA VAL A 157 -16.43 -5.85 -5.12
C VAL A 157 -16.01 -4.50 -5.68
N CYS A 158 -14.74 -4.38 -6.07
CA CYS A 158 -14.23 -3.27 -6.89
C CYS A 158 -13.39 -3.76 -8.06
N ILE A 159 -13.41 -2.99 -9.14
CA ILE A 159 -12.69 -3.30 -10.39
C ILE A 159 -11.17 -3.11 -10.22
N ARG A 160 -10.76 -2.31 -9.23
CA ARG A 160 -9.38 -2.01 -8.89
C ARG A 160 -9.32 -1.67 -7.40
N GLY A 161 -8.59 -2.46 -6.63
CA GLY A 161 -8.33 -2.13 -5.23
C GLY A 161 -7.48 -0.88 -5.08
N MET A 162 -7.54 -0.27 -3.91
CA MET A 162 -6.74 0.89 -3.54
C MET A 162 -6.07 0.64 -2.18
N PRO A 163 -4.95 1.33 -1.86
CA PRO A 163 -4.47 1.38 -0.50
C PRO A 163 -5.56 1.85 0.47
N VAL A 164 -5.60 1.25 1.66
CA VAL A 164 -6.65 1.51 2.66
C VAL A 164 -6.06 1.68 4.05
N CYS A 165 -6.86 2.21 4.96
CA CYS A 165 -6.49 2.34 6.37
C CYS A 165 -7.33 1.34 7.18
N ASP A 166 -6.69 0.45 7.92
CA ASP A 166 -7.31 -0.33 8.99
C ASP A 166 -7.23 0.49 10.30
N CYS A 167 -8.32 1.19 10.62
CA CYS A 167 -8.40 1.92 11.89
C CYS A 167 -8.65 1.01 13.09
N GLY A 168 -8.74 -0.31 12.90
CA GLY A 168 -9.09 -1.27 13.94
C GLY A 168 -10.51 -1.08 14.46
N ASP A 169 -10.72 -1.63 15.65
CA ASP A 169 -12.04 -1.76 16.25
C ASP A 169 -12.66 -0.39 16.54
N GLU A 170 -13.99 -0.31 16.43
CA GLU A 170 -14.80 0.86 16.79
C GLU A 170 -14.46 2.16 16.04
N ARG A 171 -13.60 2.10 15.01
CA ARG A 171 -13.13 3.28 14.28
C ARG A 171 -13.35 3.15 12.78
N ARG A 172 -13.31 4.29 12.10
CA ARG A 172 -13.30 4.40 10.63
C ARG A 172 -12.28 5.45 10.24
N PHE A 173 -11.76 5.36 9.02
CA PHE A 173 -10.92 6.42 8.47
C PHE A 173 -11.79 7.51 7.86
N GLU A 174 -11.50 8.78 8.20
CA GLU A 174 -12.13 9.95 7.62
C GLU A 174 -11.07 10.81 6.92
N PRO A 175 -11.16 11.03 5.60
CA PRO A 175 -10.17 11.82 4.85
C PRO A 175 -9.90 13.18 5.50
N GLY A 176 -8.63 13.54 5.62
CA GLY A 176 -8.18 14.77 6.27
C GLY A 176 -8.31 14.82 7.80
N VAL A 177 -8.96 13.84 8.43
CA VAL A 177 -9.08 13.70 9.90
C VAL A 177 -8.32 12.49 10.45
N GLY A 178 -8.32 11.38 9.74
CA GLY A 178 -7.71 10.10 10.13
C GLY A 178 -8.69 9.15 10.79
N CYS A 179 -8.19 8.29 11.68
CA CYS A 179 -8.99 7.31 12.41
C CYS A 179 -9.83 7.97 13.51
N VAL A 180 -11.15 7.97 13.31
CA VAL A 180 -12.13 8.52 14.25
C VAL A 180 -13.04 7.42 14.80
N ILE A 181 -13.59 7.62 16.01
CA ILE A 181 -14.60 6.71 16.58
C ILE A 181 -15.82 6.69 15.66
N ALA A 182 -16.20 5.49 15.24
CA ALA A 182 -17.38 5.24 14.42
C ALA A 182 -18.55 4.75 15.30
N GLY A 183 -19.77 4.90 14.79
CA GLY A 183 -20.98 4.37 15.43
C GLY A 183 -21.12 2.86 15.23
N CYS A 184 -20.10 2.10 15.63
CA CYS A 184 -20.02 0.67 15.39
C CYS A 184 -21.07 -0.10 16.19
N PRO A 185 -21.68 -1.15 15.61
CA PRO A 185 -22.54 -2.03 16.39
C PRO A 185 -21.71 -2.70 17.48
N GLU A 186 -22.24 -2.72 18.71
CA GLU A 186 -21.70 -3.57 19.76
C GLU A 186 -21.94 -5.03 19.35
N VAL A 187 -20.88 -5.69 18.87
CA VAL A 187 -20.89 -7.12 18.58
C VAL A 187 -20.25 -7.81 19.79
N ASP A 188 -20.99 -8.71 20.44
CA ASP A 188 -20.41 -9.54 21.49
C ASP A 188 -19.26 -10.36 20.88
N PRO A 189 -18.00 -10.18 21.36
CA PRO A 189 -16.87 -10.87 20.76
C PRO A 189 -17.04 -12.38 20.93
N LEU A 190 -16.88 -13.11 19.84
CA LEU A 190 -16.87 -14.57 19.89
C LEU A 190 -15.71 -15.05 20.76
N PRO A 191 -15.87 -16.15 21.51
CA PRO A 191 -14.76 -16.78 22.20
C PRO A 191 -13.61 -17.09 21.22
N PRO A 192 -12.33 -16.87 21.60
CA PRO A 192 -11.20 -17.03 20.68
C PRO A 192 -11.08 -18.41 20.01
N ASP A 193 -11.50 -19.48 20.71
CA ASP A 193 -11.53 -20.84 20.20
C ASP A 193 -12.58 -21.04 19.10
N VAL A 194 -13.75 -20.44 19.26
CA VAL A 194 -14.82 -20.45 18.25
C VAL A 194 -14.36 -19.66 17.02
N LEU A 195 -13.85 -18.45 17.25
CA LEU A 195 -13.40 -17.57 16.17
C LEU A 195 -12.24 -18.19 15.37
N CYS A 196 -11.30 -18.84 16.05
CA CYS A 196 -10.23 -19.62 15.43
C CYS A 196 -10.79 -20.71 14.51
N ALA A 197 -11.74 -21.53 15.01
CA ALA A 197 -12.31 -22.62 14.24
C ALA A 197 -13.13 -22.13 13.04
N GLU A 198 -13.92 -21.06 13.20
CA GLU A 198 -14.74 -20.49 12.12
C GLU A 198 -13.92 -19.88 10.98
N THR A 199 -12.70 -19.42 11.30
CA THR A 199 -11.77 -18.81 10.33
C THR A 199 -10.74 -19.82 9.78
N GLY A 200 -10.98 -21.12 10.03
CA GLY A 200 -10.17 -22.21 9.49
C GLY A 200 -8.88 -22.49 10.26
N GLY A 201 -8.68 -21.86 11.42
CA GLY A 201 -7.59 -22.14 12.34
C GLY A 201 -7.81 -23.40 13.19
N GLU A 202 -6.72 -23.90 13.76
CA GLU A 202 -6.74 -25.00 14.74
C GLU A 202 -6.52 -24.44 16.13
N TRP A 203 -7.46 -24.68 17.05
CA TRP A 203 -7.30 -24.32 18.46
C TRP A 203 -6.62 -25.46 19.22
N GLY A 204 -5.48 -25.19 19.86
CA GLY A 204 -4.65 -26.23 20.45
C GLY A 204 -3.69 -25.73 21.53
N PRO A 205 -2.86 -26.62 22.08
CA PRO A 205 -1.89 -26.29 23.13
C PRO A 205 -0.66 -25.55 22.57
N PHE A 206 -0.92 -24.44 21.88
CA PHE A 206 0.10 -23.52 21.36
C PHE A 206 0.32 -22.40 22.38
N CYS A 207 1.58 -22.00 22.58
CA CYS A 207 1.88 -21.01 23.61
C CYS A 207 1.37 -19.61 23.33
N VAL A 208 1.30 -19.26 22.07
CA VAL A 208 0.83 -17.98 21.55
C VAL A 208 0.13 -18.26 20.24
N HIS A 209 -0.73 -17.34 19.82
CA HIS A 209 -1.32 -17.44 18.49
C HIS A 209 -0.22 -17.42 17.43
N SER A 210 -0.37 -18.21 16.37
CA SER A 210 0.59 -18.22 15.28
C SER A 210 0.69 -16.84 14.64
N GLN A 211 1.90 -16.45 14.24
CA GLN A 211 2.14 -15.19 13.54
C GLN A 211 2.88 -15.49 12.25
N CYS A 212 2.28 -15.15 11.11
CA CYS A 212 2.93 -15.27 9.80
C CYS A 212 3.41 -16.69 9.48
N GLY A 213 2.58 -17.68 9.78
CA GLY A 213 2.89 -19.11 9.63
C GLY A 213 3.81 -19.69 10.71
N GLU A 214 4.42 -18.85 11.55
CA GLU A 214 5.29 -19.30 12.63
C GLU A 214 4.47 -19.65 13.88
N GLN A 215 4.82 -20.78 14.49
CA GLN A 215 4.33 -21.19 15.79
C GLN A 215 5.44 -21.02 16.82
N SER A 216 5.07 -20.68 18.05
CA SER A 216 6.03 -20.70 19.15
C SER A 216 6.39 -22.14 19.52
N GLU A 217 7.68 -22.44 19.53
CA GLU A 217 8.21 -23.73 19.99
C GLU A 217 8.21 -23.89 21.52
N LEU A 218 7.82 -22.84 22.25
CA LEU A 218 7.75 -22.90 23.70
C LEU A 218 6.66 -23.91 24.11
N ALA A 219 6.99 -24.77 25.08
CA ALA A 219 6.00 -25.62 25.73
C ALA A 219 5.37 -24.83 26.89
N CYS A 220 4.07 -24.57 26.83
CA CYS A 220 3.31 -24.00 27.94
C CYS A 220 1.86 -24.48 27.93
N ALA A 221 1.17 -24.26 29.05
CA ALA A 221 -0.19 -24.76 29.28
C ALA A 221 -1.29 -23.85 28.69
N ALA A 222 -0.92 -22.82 27.93
CA ALA A 222 -1.89 -21.96 27.27
C ALA A 222 -2.47 -22.64 26.03
N LEU A 223 -3.72 -22.33 25.72
CA LEU A 223 -4.32 -22.66 24.43
C LEU A 223 -4.28 -21.40 23.56
N ALA A 224 -3.99 -21.58 22.28
CA ALA A 224 -4.03 -20.50 21.31
C ALA A 224 -4.49 -21.01 19.94
N CYS A 225 -4.57 -20.10 18.97
CA CYS A 225 -4.96 -20.42 17.60
C CYS A 225 -3.75 -20.60 16.70
N HIS A 226 -3.74 -21.67 15.91
CA HIS A 226 -2.86 -21.85 14.77
C HIS A 226 -3.61 -21.54 13.48
N CYS A 227 -3.25 -20.44 12.84
CA CYS A 227 -3.76 -20.05 11.53
C CYS A 227 -3.01 -20.79 10.42
N PRO A 228 -3.73 -21.36 9.43
CA PRO A 228 -3.13 -22.21 8.41
C PRO A 228 -2.28 -21.44 7.39
N GLY A 229 -2.56 -20.15 7.18
CA GLY A 229 -1.86 -19.33 6.20
C GLY A 229 -0.50 -18.82 6.71
N VAL A 230 0.52 -18.87 5.84
CA VAL A 230 1.85 -18.29 6.10
C VAL A 230 1.84 -16.76 6.18
N THR A 231 0.77 -16.14 5.71
CA THR A 231 0.51 -14.70 5.80
C THR A 231 -0.46 -14.35 6.91
N GLN A 232 -0.98 -15.34 7.65
CA GLN A 232 -2.05 -15.11 8.60
C GLN A 232 -1.56 -14.84 10.02
N VAL A 233 -2.31 -14.01 10.73
CA VAL A 233 -2.21 -13.75 12.16
C VAL A 233 -3.57 -13.98 12.80
N PHE A 234 -3.58 -14.31 14.09
CA PHE A 234 -4.84 -14.34 14.83
C PHE A 234 -5.18 -12.95 15.35
N ASP A 235 -6.35 -12.47 14.97
CA ASP A 235 -7.00 -11.26 15.44
C ASP A 235 -8.14 -11.64 16.40
N SER A 236 -8.27 -10.91 17.51
CA SER A 236 -9.24 -11.27 18.57
C SER A 236 -10.70 -11.05 18.18
N LEU A 237 -10.99 -10.30 17.11
CA LEU A 237 -12.35 -10.08 16.60
C LEU A 237 -12.62 -10.83 15.30
N ARG A 238 -11.59 -11.00 14.47
CA ARG A 238 -11.71 -11.56 13.11
C ARG A 238 -11.15 -12.96 12.95
N GLY A 239 -10.41 -13.47 13.92
CA GLY A 239 -9.76 -14.78 13.90
C GLY A 239 -8.56 -14.80 12.97
N CYS A 240 -8.40 -15.85 12.17
CA CYS A 240 -7.30 -15.96 11.23
C CYS A 240 -7.51 -15.05 10.02
N VAL A 241 -6.80 -13.93 10.00
CA VAL A 241 -6.79 -12.95 8.92
C VAL A 241 -5.40 -12.80 8.35
N ASP A 242 -5.31 -12.36 7.08
CA ASP A 242 -4.02 -12.01 6.49
C ASP A 242 -3.43 -10.81 7.23
N GLY A 243 -2.31 -11.03 7.92
CA GLY A 243 -1.58 -10.01 8.65
C GLY A 243 -0.65 -9.28 7.72
N THR A 244 -0.82 -7.99 7.62
CA THR A 244 0.01 -7.07 6.84
C THR A 244 1.49 -7.15 7.13
N ARG A 245 1.85 -7.20 8.41
CA ARG A 245 3.21 -7.47 8.88
C ARG A 245 3.82 -8.80 8.41
N CYS A 246 3.00 -9.73 7.92
CA CYS A 246 3.51 -11.00 7.36
C CYS A 246 3.96 -10.84 5.91
N PHE A 247 3.52 -9.77 5.25
CA PHE A 247 3.95 -9.37 3.92
C PHE A 247 5.18 -8.45 3.98
N GLU A 248 5.58 -7.93 5.14
CA GLU A 248 6.80 -7.14 5.26
C GLU A 248 7.85 -7.91 6.08
N ARG A 249 8.98 -8.19 5.46
CA ARG A 249 10.07 -9.00 6.03
C ARG A 249 11.28 -8.14 6.26
N ASN A 250 11.91 -8.28 7.41
CA ASN A 250 13.14 -7.57 7.71
C ASN A 250 14.30 -8.06 6.84
N PRO A 251 15.34 -7.23 6.62
CA PRO A 251 16.58 -7.69 6.00
C PRO A 251 17.11 -8.97 6.68
N GLY A 252 17.36 -10.02 5.89
CA GLY A 252 17.83 -11.32 6.34
C GLY A 252 16.74 -12.34 6.71
N GLU A 253 15.47 -11.93 6.81
CA GLU A 253 14.36 -12.87 7.01
C GLU A 253 14.03 -13.63 5.74
N ARG A 254 13.43 -14.82 5.92
CA ARG A 254 12.93 -15.63 4.81
C ARG A 254 11.80 -14.90 4.10
N CYS A 255 11.83 -14.91 2.78
CA CYS A 255 10.80 -14.33 1.94
C CYS A 255 10.15 -15.40 1.04
N HIS A 256 9.02 -15.06 0.43
CA HIS A 256 8.29 -15.92 -0.50
C HIS A 256 7.60 -15.03 -1.54
N GLU A 257 6.99 -15.63 -2.56
CA GLU A 257 6.34 -14.94 -3.69
C GLU A 257 5.31 -13.85 -3.30
N ARG A 258 4.78 -13.90 -2.08
CA ARG A 258 3.82 -12.93 -1.54
C ARG A 258 4.44 -11.98 -0.50
N ALA A 259 5.60 -12.30 0.08
CA ALA A 259 6.27 -11.45 1.05
C ALA A 259 7.17 -10.42 0.36
N ARG A 260 7.03 -9.16 0.77
CA ARG A 260 7.91 -8.05 0.46
C ARG A 260 9.00 -7.95 1.51
N CYS A 261 10.11 -7.40 1.07
CA CYS A 261 11.26 -7.15 1.91
C CYS A 261 11.27 -5.65 2.26
N GLY A 262 11.17 -5.35 3.56
CA GLY A 262 11.15 -3.99 4.09
C GLY A 262 12.52 -3.32 4.02
N GLY A 263 12.59 -2.02 4.31
CA GLY A 263 13.86 -1.30 4.40
C GLY A 263 14.64 -1.22 3.07
N GLY A 264 13.94 -1.20 1.93
CA GLY A 264 14.56 -1.11 0.60
C GLY A 264 15.24 -2.39 0.13
N THR A 265 14.99 -3.53 0.79
CA THR A 265 15.50 -4.84 0.39
C THR A 265 14.56 -5.51 -0.62
N ILE A 266 15.06 -6.53 -1.33
CA ILE A 266 14.31 -7.33 -2.30
C ILE A 266 14.36 -8.81 -1.92
N CYS A 267 13.32 -9.56 -2.27
CA CYS A 267 13.29 -11.01 -2.05
C CYS A 267 14.14 -11.67 -3.13
N CYS A 268 15.28 -12.24 -2.74
CA CYS A 268 16.15 -12.96 -3.65
C CYS A 268 16.00 -14.46 -3.40
N ASP A 269 15.40 -15.12 -4.38
CA ASP A 269 15.13 -16.54 -4.50
C ASP A 269 16.36 -17.35 -4.96
N GLN A 270 17.39 -16.67 -5.48
CA GLN A 270 18.68 -17.26 -5.82
C GLN A 270 19.80 -16.36 -5.28
N CYS A 271 20.58 -16.85 -4.33
CA CYS A 271 21.83 -16.20 -3.92
C CYS A 271 22.89 -16.59 -4.98
N GLY A 272 23.23 -15.69 -5.89
CA GLY A 272 23.82 -16.04 -7.20
C GLY A 272 25.33 -16.08 -7.24
N GLY A 273 25.89 -17.00 -6.46
CA GLY A 273 27.24 -17.51 -6.67
C GLY A 273 27.22 -19.04 -6.72
N ALA A 274 28.14 -19.62 -7.51
CA ALA A 274 28.30 -21.06 -7.63
C ALA A 274 28.53 -21.69 -6.24
N GLY A 275 27.49 -22.30 -5.68
CA GLY A 275 27.52 -22.91 -4.34
C GLY A 275 26.36 -22.59 -3.40
N CYS A 276 25.35 -21.80 -3.80
CA CYS A 276 24.27 -21.44 -2.88
C CYS A 276 23.06 -22.38 -3.00
N ALA A 277 22.98 -23.36 -2.09
CA ALA A 277 21.73 -24.02 -1.73
C ALA A 277 21.17 -23.29 -0.49
N GLY A 278 20.13 -22.48 -0.65
CA GLY A 278 19.53 -21.70 0.44
C GLY A 278 18.08 -21.30 0.15
N GLU A 279 17.33 -21.00 1.20
CA GLU A 279 15.96 -20.51 1.09
C GLU A 279 15.93 -19.01 0.73
N PRO A 280 14.88 -18.51 0.04
CA PRO A 280 14.78 -17.10 -0.34
C PRO A 280 14.82 -16.19 0.89
N THR A 281 15.61 -15.11 0.82
CA THR A 281 15.73 -14.15 1.92
C THR A 281 15.72 -12.71 1.42
N CYS A 282 15.35 -11.79 2.31
CA CYS A 282 15.36 -10.36 2.04
C CYS A 282 16.77 -9.79 2.08
N VAL A 283 17.26 -9.28 0.93
CA VAL A 283 18.61 -8.73 0.80
C VAL A 283 18.59 -7.36 0.18
N ALA A 284 19.55 -6.50 0.54
CA ALA A 284 19.69 -5.20 -0.10
C ALA A 284 19.98 -5.37 -1.60
N PRO A 285 19.35 -4.57 -2.48
CA PRO A 285 19.65 -4.61 -3.90
C PRO A 285 21.11 -4.22 -4.11
N THR A 286 21.79 -4.93 -4.99
CA THR A 286 23.18 -4.61 -5.34
C THR A 286 23.16 -3.57 -6.44
N CYS A 287 23.69 -2.37 -6.17
CA CYS A 287 23.96 -1.37 -7.20
C CYS A 287 25.30 -1.71 -7.85
N ASP A 288 25.28 -2.59 -8.87
CA ASP A 288 26.44 -2.87 -9.72
C ASP A 288 26.14 -2.37 -11.14
N ASP A 289 27.08 -1.62 -11.73
CA ASP A 289 27.00 -1.16 -13.12
C ASP A 289 27.35 -2.29 -14.12
N ASP A 290 27.80 -3.45 -13.61
CA ASP A 290 28.08 -4.63 -14.41
C ASP A 290 26.77 -5.29 -14.91
N PRO A 291 26.49 -5.26 -16.23
CA PRO A 291 25.27 -5.86 -16.77
C PRO A 291 25.26 -7.40 -16.67
N SER A 292 26.39 -8.02 -16.30
CA SER A 292 26.48 -9.44 -16.00
C SER A 292 25.99 -9.78 -14.59
N VAL A 293 25.66 -8.79 -13.76
CA VAL A 293 25.13 -8.96 -12.40
C VAL A 293 23.65 -8.54 -12.37
N ASP A 294 22.78 -9.29 -11.69
CA ASP A 294 21.37 -8.90 -11.48
C ASP A 294 21.19 -8.06 -10.20
N THR A 295 19.96 -7.60 -9.96
CA THR A 295 19.62 -6.77 -8.79
C THR A 295 19.88 -7.48 -7.45
N CYS A 296 19.94 -8.81 -7.45
CA CYS A 296 20.27 -9.66 -6.30
C CYS A 296 21.78 -9.88 -6.12
N GLY A 297 22.63 -9.30 -6.99
CA GLY A 297 24.07 -9.51 -6.96
C GLY A 297 24.51 -10.81 -7.66
N ASN A 298 23.62 -11.44 -8.42
CA ASN A 298 23.86 -12.73 -9.04
C ASN A 298 24.54 -12.57 -10.39
N ARG A 299 25.59 -13.35 -10.66
CA ARG A 299 26.16 -13.42 -12.00
C ARG A 299 25.23 -14.15 -12.97
N ARG A 300 24.73 -13.44 -13.98
CA ARG A 300 23.85 -13.94 -15.05
C ARG A 300 24.53 -14.97 -15.95
N ASP A 301 25.85 -14.99 -15.96
CA ASP A 301 26.68 -15.94 -16.70
C ASP A 301 27.12 -17.15 -15.87
N ALA A 302 26.76 -17.21 -14.58
CA ALA A 302 27.01 -18.37 -13.74
C ALA A 302 26.03 -19.52 -14.09
N PRO A 303 26.51 -20.77 -14.21
CA PRO A 303 25.70 -21.94 -14.58
C PRO A 303 24.78 -22.43 -13.46
#